data_AF-A0A1F8MR92-F1
#
_entry.id   AF-A0A1F8MR92-F1
#
_cell.length_a   1.000
_cell.length_b   1.000
_cell.length_c   1.000
_cell.angle_alpha   90.00
_cell.angle_beta   90.00
_cell.angle_gamma   90.00
#
_symmetry.space_group_name_H-M   'P 1'
#
loop_
_entity.id
_entity.type
_entity.pdbx_description
1 polymer ?
#
loop_
_entity_poly.entity_id
_entity_poly.type
_entity_poly.pdbx_seq_one_letter_code
_entity_poly.pdbx_strand_id
1 'polypeptide(L)' 'MTQPEKLYEIVETKYQPKTQSVLDYSGTLKEAKEKAIREARKNIGIRYAVFHKGASVAEFQAYYRTTITCPKCGEVIPLE' A
#
# COMPACT_ATOMS: atom_id res chain seq x y z
N MET A 1 -23.43 13.66 13.76
CA MET A 1 -22.87 14.29 12.55
C MET A 1 -21.98 13.26 11.87
N THR A 2 -22.51 12.55 10.87
CA THR A 2 -21.77 11.54 10.10
C THR A 2 -20.83 12.30 9.17
N GLN A 3 -19.52 12.23 9.40
CA GLN A 3 -18.55 12.78 8.46
C GLN A 3 -18.81 12.12 7.09
N PRO A 4 -18.83 12.87 5.97
CA PRO A 4 -18.98 12.26 4.66
C PRO A 4 -17.91 11.17 4.54
N GLU A 5 -18.32 9.96 4.12
CA GLU A 5 -17.41 8.83 3.96
C GLU A 5 -16.34 9.22 2.94
N LYS A 6 -15.22 9.69 3.47
CA LYS A 6 -14.01 10.02 2.73
C LYS A 6 -13.63 8.78 1.93
N LEU A 7 -13.74 8.86 0.61
CA LEU A 7 -13.32 7.78 -0.28
C LEU A 7 -11.81 7.83 -0.42
N TYR A 8 -11.16 6.69 -0.23
CA TYR A 8 -9.72 6.56 -0.38
C TYR A 8 -9.36 5.81 -1.65
N GLU A 9 -8.29 6.25 -2.29
CA GLU A 9 -7.66 5.60 -3.44
C GLU A 9 -6.26 5.09 -3.05
N ILE A 10 -5.78 4.07 -3.76
CA ILE A 10 -4.45 3.50 -3.54
C ILE A 10 -3.65 3.65 -4.83
N VAL A 11 -2.53 4.35 -4.75
CA VAL A 11 -1.59 4.49 -5.85
C VAL A 11 -0.47 3.47 -5.70
N GLU A 12 -0.33 2.62 -6.69
CA GLU A 12 0.81 1.73 -6.89
C GLU A 12 1.94 2.51 -7.59
N THR A 13 3.16 2.44 -7.07
CA THR A 13 4.37 3.00 -7.69
C THR A 13 5.43 1.91 -7.82
N LYS A 14 5.74 1.52 -9.06
CA LYS A 14 6.89 0.68 -9.41
C LYS A 14 8.06 1.59 -9.74
N TYR A 15 9.28 1.20 -9.37
CA TYR A 15 10.48 2.02 -9.59
C TYR A 15 11.34 1.57 -10.78
N GLN A 16 11.15 0.35 -11.29
CA GLN A 16 11.94 -0.22 -12.40
C GLN A 16 11.05 -1.13 -13.30
N PRO A 17 10.54 -0.62 -14.45
CA PRO A 17 10.51 0.78 -14.87
C PRO A 17 9.61 1.62 -13.96
N LYS A 18 9.81 2.94 -13.93
CA LYS A 18 9.00 3.83 -13.11
C LYS A 18 7.57 3.94 -13.67
N THR A 19 6.60 3.34 -13.00
CA THR A 19 5.18 3.41 -13.38
C THR A 19 4.31 3.71 -12.17
N GLN A 20 3.30 4.56 -12.35
CA GLN A 20 2.29 4.85 -11.34
C GLN A 20 0.91 4.50 -11.86
N SER A 21 0.13 3.80 -11.05
CA SER A 21 -1.24 3.38 -11.37
C SER A 21 -2.11 3.51 -10.14
N VAL A 22 -3.35 3.95 -10.33
CA VAL A 22 -4.37 3.91 -9.28
C VAL A 22 -5.00 2.53 -9.31
N LEU A 23 -5.02 1.84 -8.17
CA LEU A 23 -5.74 0.58 -8.02
C LEU A 23 -7.24 0.87 -8.07
N ASP A 24 -7.98 -0.01 -8.74
CA ASP A 24 -9.44 0.02 -8.72
C ASP A 24 -9.94 -0.36 -7.31
N TYR A 25 -10.08 0.66 -6.46
CA TYR A 25 -10.48 0.53 -5.08
C TYR A 25 -11.13 1.83 -4.59
N SER A 26 -12.28 1.68 -3.95
CA SER A 26 -12.97 2.74 -3.22
C SER A 26 -13.47 2.18 -1.90
N GLY A 27 -13.03 2.74 -0.78
CA GLY A 27 -13.50 2.34 0.54
C GLY A 27 -12.93 3.21 1.65
N THR A 28 -12.98 2.70 2.87
CA THR A 28 -12.56 3.44 4.07
C THR A 28 -11.04 3.48 4.23
N LEU A 29 -10.53 4.41 5.05
CA LEU A 29 -9.09 4.50 5.35
C LEU A 29 -8.53 3.20 5.91
N LYS A 30 -9.29 2.50 6.77
CA LYS A 30 -8.86 1.26 7.41
C LYS A 30 -8.66 0.16 6.37
N GLU A 31 -9.65 -0.05 5.52
CA GLU A 31 -9.59 -1.04 4.46
C GLU A 31 -8.53 -0.69 3.40
N ALA A 32 -8.38 0.59 3.07
CA ALA A 32 -7.32 1.06 2.17
C ALA A 32 -5.92 0.76 2.71
N LYS A 33 -5.69 0.98 4.01
CA LYS A 33 -4.43 0.64 4.70
C LYS A 33 -4.17 -0.87 4.67
N GLU A 34 -5.16 -1.68 5.05
CA GLU A 34 -5.04 -3.14 5.06
C GLU A 34 -4.77 -3.68 3.65
N LYS A 35 -5.45 -3.15 2.63
CA LYS A 35 -5.23 -3.50 1.23
C LYS A 35 -3.83 -3.08 0.75
N ALA A 36 -3.39 -1.86 1.04
CA ALA A 36 -2.06 -1.37 0.69
C ALA A 36 -0.95 -2.23 1.32
N ILE A 37 -1.08 -2.62 2.60
CA ILE A 37 -0.13 -3.52 3.27
C ILE A 37 -0.11 -4.89 2.58
N ARG A 38 -1.29 -5.46 2.29
CA ARG A 38 -1.41 -6.77 1.65
C ARG A 38 -0.75 -6.79 0.27
N GLU A 39 -1.03 -5.77 -0.55
CA GLU A 39 -0.41 -5.64 -1.88
C GLU A 39 1.09 -5.39 -1.79
N ALA A 40 1.55 -4.56 -0.84
CA ALA A 40 2.97 -4.30 -0.63
C ALA A 40 3.73 -5.56 -0.21
N ARG A 41 3.15 -6.41 0.67
CA ARG A 41 3.75 -7.68 1.09
C ARG A 41 3.83 -8.69 -0.06
N LYS A 42 2.86 -8.67 -0.96
CA LYS A 42 2.81 -9.54 -2.15
C LYS A 42 3.79 -9.07 -3.24
N ASN A 43 3.95 -7.77 -3.39
CA ASN A 43 4.73 -7.15 -4.46
C ASN A 43 5.93 -6.37 -3.90
N ILE A 44 6.94 -7.13 -3.47
CA ILE A 44 8.21 -6.59 -2.95
C ILE A 44 8.85 -5.67 -4.01
N GLY A 45 9.32 -4.50 -3.58
CA GLY A 45 9.89 -3.48 -4.46
C GLY A 45 8.87 -2.53 -5.08
N ILE A 46 7.57 -2.67 -4.76
CA ILE A 46 6.48 -1.78 -5.20
C ILE A 46 5.92 -1.03 -4.00
N ARG A 47 5.76 0.30 -4.13
CA ARG A 47 5.17 1.14 -3.08
C ARG A 47 3.66 1.28 -3.31
N TYR A 48 2.88 1.13 -2.25
CA TYR A 48 1.45 1.38 -2.25
C TYR A 48 1.15 2.54 -1.31
N ALA A 49 0.63 3.64 -1.84
CA ALA A 49 0.31 4.85 -1.08
C ALA A 49 -1.19 5.11 -1.10
N VAL A 50 -1.76 5.39 0.06
CA VAL A 50 -3.19 5.65 0.25
C VAL A 50 -3.41 7.15 0.28
N PHE A 51 -4.29 7.63 -0.59
CA PHE A 51 -4.68 9.02 -0.68
C PHE A 51 -6.16 9.15 -0.39
N HIS A 52 -6.54 10.22 0.27
CA HIS A 52 -7.92 10.70 0.17
C HIS A 52 -8.18 11.12 -1.28
N LYS A 53 -9.35 10.78 -1.84
CA LYS A 53 -9.65 11.07 -3.25
C LYS A 53 -9.46 12.56 -3.54
N GLY A 54 -8.58 12.87 -4.49
CA GLY A 54 -8.23 14.25 -4.87
C GLY A 54 -7.26 14.99 -3.92
N ALA A 55 -6.69 14.32 -2.92
CA ALA A 55 -5.63 14.88 -2.08
C ALA A 55 -4.25 14.68 -2.71
N SER A 56 -3.36 15.64 -2.49
CA SER A 56 -1.97 15.57 -2.98
C SER A 56 -1.00 14.89 -1.99
N VAL A 57 -1.46 14.61 -0.78
CA VAL A 57 -0.65 14.04 0.31
C VAL A 57 -1.18 12.66 0.65
N ALA A 58 -0.28 11.67 0.70
CA ALA A 58 -0.63 10.33 1.14
C ALA A 58 -0.85 10.30 2.65
N GLU A 59 -1.96 9.70 3.10
CA GLU A 59 -2.23 9.49 4.52
C GLU A 59 -1.53 8.23 5.06
N PHE A 60 -1.15 7.32 4.16
CA PHE A 60 -0.43 6.10 4.51
C PHE A 60 0.41 5.62 3.31
N GLN A 61 1.52 4.95 3.59
CA GLN A 61 2.29 4.25 2.57
C GLN A 61 2.82 2.95 3.14
N ALA A 62 2.83 1.90 2.31
CA ALA A 62 3.49 0.63 2.59
C ALA A 62 4.48 0.36 1.46
N TYR A 63 5.72 0.02 1.82
CA TYR A 63 6.76 -0.27 0.85
C TYR A 63 7.77 -1.26 1.43
N TYR A 64 7.70 -2.52 1.01
CA TYR A 64 8.67 -3.54 1.40
C TYR A 64 9.72 -3.67 0.31
N ARG A 65 10.99 -3.42 0.63
CA ARG A 65 12.09 -3.40 -0.35
C ARG A 65 12.69 -4.77 -0.61
N THR A 66 12.70 -5.60 0.42
CA THR A 66 13.31 -6.92 0.40
C THR A 66 12.53 -7.85 1.31
N THR A 67 12.86 -9.13 1.24
CA THR A 67 12.42 -10.13 2.21
C THR A 67 13.61 -10.70 2.96
N ILE A 68 13.37 -11.18 4.17
CA ILE A 68 14.31 -11.99 4.94
C ILE A 68 13.63 -13.31 5.30
N THR A 69 14.36 -14.42 5.20
CA THR A 69 13.87 -15.71 5.67
C THR A 69 14.27 -15.89 7.13
N CYS A 70 13.30 -16.11 8.01
CA CYS A 70 13.55 -16.39 9.41
C CYS A 70 14.33 -17.71 9.54
N PRO A 71 15.55 -17.72 10.11
CA PRO A 71 16.38 -18.92 10.19
C PRO A 71 15.80 -19.99 11.15
N LYS A 72 14.87 -19.61 12.03
CA LYS A 72 14.29 -20.50 13.05
C LYS A 72 13.02 -21.22 12.59
N CYS A 73 12.15 -20.53 11.85
CA CYS A 73 10.87 -21.10 11.40
C CYS A 73 10.71 -21.16 9.87
N GLY A 74 11.66 -20.61 9.09
CA GLY A 74 11.60 -20.58 7.63
C GLY A 74 10.61 -19.55 7.04
N GLU A 75 9.94 -18.76 7.88
CA GLU A 75 8.97 -17.75 7.43
C GLU A 75 9.66 -16.62 6.64
N VAL A 76 9.09 -16.24 5.50
CA VAL A 76 9.57 -15.12 4.68
C VAL A 76 8.90 -13.84 5.16
N ILE A 77 9.69 -12.93 5.73
CA ILE A 77 9.23 -11.68 6.33
C ILE A 77 9.63 -10.51 5.42
N PRO A 78 8.66 -9.73 4.89
CA PRO A 78 8.94 -8.49 4.16
C PRO A 78 9.54 -7.41 5.08
N LEU A 79 10.57 -6.70 4.61
CA LEU A 79 11.24 -5.60 5.32
C LEU A 79 10.97 -4.26 4.62
N GLU A 80 10.56 -3.25 5.38
CA GLU A 80 10.28 -1.87 4.90
C GLU A 80 11.56 -1.04 4.68
#